data_AF-A0A3Q9FSV4-F1
#
_entry.id   AF-A0A3Q9FSV4-F1
#
_cell.length_a   1.000
_cell.length_b   1.000
_cell.length_c   1.000
_cell.angle_alpha   90.00
_cell.angle_beta   90.00
_cell.angle_gamma   90.00
#
_symmetry.space_group_name_H-M   'P 1'
#
loop_
_entity.id
_entity.type
_entity.pdbx_description
1 polymer ?
#
loop_
_entity_poly.entity_id
_entity_poly.type
_entity_poly.pdbx_seq_one_letter_code
_entity_poly.pdbx_strand_id
1 'polypeptide(L)'
;MKEHPSGIFIYEKESTRLAYSQLAYKFTNTAIENSCIEKIKNAMKRNSMDLGIDFTKPLEELELDENHYQIEYFFVGEIHVEDGCITDEEIGINIYKENRFGQERFNSSKLLNLTLIIEKNTVPNILVK
;
A
#
# COMPACT_ATOMS: atom_id res chain seq x y z
N MET A 1 4.85 -11.37 15.50
CA MET A 1 4.54 -11.21 14.07
C MET A 1 3.28 -12.02 13.76
N LYS A 2 2.47 -11.60 12.80
CA LYS A 2 1.25 -12.28 12.34
C LYS A 2 1.46 -12.74 10.90
N GLU A 3 1.04 -13.96 10.58
CA GLU A 3 1.04 -14.44 9.20
C GLU A 3 -0.20 -13.93 8.46
N HIS A 4 0.01 -13.46 7.23
CA HIS A 4 -1.10 -13.11 6.36
C HIS A 4 -1.86 -14.37 5.93
N PRO A 5 -3.20 -14.35 5.74
CA PRO A 5 -3.96 -15.54 5.35
C PRO A 5 -3.49 -16.23 4.07
N SER A 6 -2.81 -15.53 3.17
CA SER A 6 -2.21 -16.11 1.96
C SER A 6 -0.93 -16.94 2.23
N GLY A 7 -0.34 -16.85 3.42
CA GLY A 7 0.95 -17.47 3.75
C GLY A 7 2.18 -16.82 3.09
N ILE A 8 1.99 -15.76 2.31
CA ILE A 8 3.06 -15.14 1.51
C ILE A 8 4.04 -14.36 2.39
N PHE A 9 3.56 -13.75 3.47
CA PHE A 9 4.36 -12.92 4.35
C PHE A 9 3.87 -12.94 5.80
N ILE A 10 4.78 -12.61 6.70
CA ILE A 10 4.50 -12.28 8.10
C ILE A 10 4.71 -10.79 8.33
N TYR A 11 3.98 -10.19 9.26
CA TYR A 11 4.04 -8.76 9.53
C TYR A 11 3.92 -8.41 11.03
N GLU A 12 4.37 -7.22 11.39
CA GLU A 12 4.31 -6.68 12.76
C GLU A 12 3.42 -5.43 12.82
N LYS A 13 2.11 -5.66 12.95
CA LYS A 13 1.10 -4.59 13.00
C LYS A 13 1.47 -3.45 13.96
N GLU A 14 1.85 -3.78 15.20
CA GLU A 14 2.09 -2.78 16.23
C GLU A 14 3.36 -1.97 15.95
N SER A 15 4.43 -2.62 15.46
CA SER A 15 5.67 -1.96 15.06
C SER A 15 5.41 -0.99 13.89
N THR A 16 4.67 -1.42 12.87
CA THR A 16 4.23 -0.55 11.77
C THR A 16 3.41 0.63 12.29
N ARG A 17 2.39 0.37 13.12
CA ARG A 17 1.49 1.41 13.67
C ARG A 17 2.24 2.45 14.50
N LEU A 18 3.19 2.01 15.32
CA LEU A 18 4.04 2.89 16.13
C LEU A 18 4.93 3.78 15.26
N ALA A 19 5.46 3.27 14.16
CA ALA A 19 6.21 4.10 13.22
C ALA A 19 5.31 5.16 12.58
N TYR A 20 4.13 4.77 12.08
CA TYR A 20 3.18 5.71 11.46
C TYR A 20 2.65 6.80 12.39
N SER A 21 2.60 6.57 13.71
CA SER A 21 2.22 7.62 14.67
C SER A 21 3.27 8.74 14.78
N GLN A 22 4.51 8.46 14.39
CA GLN A 22 5.65 9.39 14.42
C GLN A 22 5.97 9.98 13.05
N LEU A 23 5.46 9.38 11.97
CA LEU A 23 5.64 9.87 10.60
C LEU A 23 4.78 11.12 10.34
N ALA A 24 5.41 12.12 9.74
CA ALA A 24 4.78 13.34 9.25
C ALA A 24 4.43 13.29 7.74
N TYR A 25 4.42 12.08 7.16
CA TYR A 25 4.00 11.88 5.77
C TYR A 25 2.52 12.22 5.60
N LYS A 26 2.18 12.61 4.39
CA LYS A 26 0.83 12.94 3.94
C LYS A 26 0.82 12.95 2.43
N PHE A 27 -0.36 12.82 1.85
CA PHE A 27 -0.53 13.11 0.43
C PHE A 27 -0.08 14.55 0.13
N THR A 28 0.60 14.72 -1.00
CA THR A 28 1.01 16.03 -1.53
C THR A 28 0.00 16.57 -2.54
N ASN A 29 -0.71 15.67 -3.22
CA ASN A 29 -1.73 15.92 -4.22
C ASN A 29 -3.09 15.44 -3.70
N THR A 30 -3.92 16.42 -3.31
CA THR A 30 -5.26 16.18 -2.77
C THR A 30 -6.20 15.48 -3.75
N ALA A 31 -5.99 15.61 -5.07
CA ALA A 31 -6.80 14.90 -6.06
C ALA A 31 -6.50 13.40 -6.05
N ILE A 32 -5.21 13.03 -5.95
CA ILE A 32 -4.79 11.64 -5.80
C ILE A 32 -5.34 11.07 -4.48
N GLU A 33 -5.19 11.81 -3.38
CA GLU A 33 -5.71 11.42 -2.06
C GLU A 33 -7.20 11.07 -2.13
N ASN A 34 -8.02 12.01 -2.62
CA ASN A 34 -9.47 11.85 -2.72
C ASN A 34 -9.88 10.69 -3.62
N SER A 35 -9.11 10.42 -4.68
CA SER A 35 -9.40 9.33 -5.62
C SER A 35 -8.98 7.96 -5.10
N CYS A 36 -7.95 7.88 -4.26
CA CYS A 36 -7.29 6.62 -3.92
C CYS A 36 -7.65 6.11 -2.53
N ILE A 37 -7.81 6.98 -1.53
CA ILE A 37 -7.82 6.57 -0.12
C ILE A 37 -8.89 5.53 0.22
N GLU A 38 -10.10 5.69 -0.32
CA GLU A 38 -11.20 4.75 -0.09
C GLU A 38 -11.02 3.44 -0.87
N LYS A 39 -10.49 3.50 -2.10
CA LYS A 39 -10.16 2.29 -2.88
C LYS A 39 -9.12 1.43 -2.14
N ILE A 40 -8.07 2.08 -1.62
CA ILE A 40 -7.02 1.43 -0.84
C ILE A 40 -7.60 0.77 0.40
N LYS A 41 -8.34 1.50 1.25
CA LYS A 41 -8.94 0.94 2.47
C LYS A 41 -9.85 -0.26 2.17
N ASN A 42 -10.65 -0.18 1.11
CA ASN A 42 -11.55 -1.26 0.70
C ASN A 42 -10.78 -2.50 0.25
N ALA A 43 -9.77 -2.35 -0.60
CA ALA A 43 -8.94 -3.45 -1.05
C ALA A 43 -8.18 -4.11 0.11
N MET A 44 -7.61 -3.31 1.01
CA MET A 44 -6.89 -3.82 2.18
C MET A 44 -7.84 -4.62 3.10
N LYS A 45 -9.08 -4.16 3.27
CA LYS A 45 -10.12 -4.89 4.01
C LYS A 45 -10.50 -6.20 3.30
N ARG A 46 -10.76 -6.18 1.99
CA ARG A 46 -11.09 -7.39 1.21
C ARG A 46 -10.01 -8.46 1.33
N ASN A 47 -8.75 -8.04 1.30
CA ASN A 47 -7.60 -8.94 1.34
C ASN A 47 -7.12 -9.25 2.77
N SER A 48 -7.80 -8.81 3.82
CA SER A 48 -7.38 -9.00 5.22
C SER A 48 -5.99 -8.42 5.55
N MET A 49 -5.61 -7.33 4.90
CA MET A 49 -4.33 -6.61 5.08
C MET A 49 -4.41 -5.53 6.17
N ASP A 50 -4.65 -5.93 7.41
CA ASP A 50 -4.57 -5.04 8.57
C ASP A 50 -3.12 -4.94 9.08
N LEU A 51 -2.26 -4.31 8.27
CA LEU A 51 -0.80 -4.28 8.43
C LEU A 51 -0.31 -3.24 9.46
N GLY A 52 -1.22 -2.41 10.00
CA GLY A 52 -0.89 -1.28 10.87
C GLY A 52 -0.45 -0.02 10.13
N ILE A 53 -0.61 0.00 8.79
CA ILE A 53 -0.35 1.15 7.94
C ILE A 53 -1.42 2.23 8.17
N ASP A 54 -1.00 3.49 8.24
CA ASP A 54 -1.91 4.62 8.09
C ASP A 54 -1.98 5.02 6.61
N PHE A 55 -3.07 4.63 5.94
CA PHE A 55 -3.21 4.85 4.50
C PHE A 55 -3.27 6.33 4.11
N THR A 56 -3.47 7.26 5.06
CA THR A 56 -3.42 8.71 4.80
C THR A 56 -1.99 9.25 4.70
N LYS A 57 -0.98 8.41 4.96
CA LYS A 57 0.42 8.77 5.07
C LYS A 57 1.29 7.98 4.07
N PRO A 58 1.07 8.13 2.75
CA PRO A 58 1.89 7.44 1.76
C PRO A 58 3.36 7.85 1.91
N LEU A 59 4.25 6.91 1.61
CA LEU A 59 5.67 7.22 1.43
C LEU A 59 5.84 8.07 0.16
N GLU A 60 5.21 7.62 -0.92
CA GLU A 60 5.28 8.21 -2.23
C GLU A 60 3.93 8.03 -2.94
N GLU A 61 3.61 9.00 -3.78
CA GLU A 61 2.44 9.00 -4.65
C GLU A 61 2.85 9.55 -6.02
N LEU A 62 2.42 8.88 -7.08
CA LEU A 62 2.81 9.20 -8.44
C LEU A 62 1.62 9.04 -9.39
N GLU A 63 1.56 9.92 -10.39
CA GLU A 63 0.82 9.62 -11.62
C GLU A 63 1.71 8.69 -12.47
N LEU A 64 1.38 7.41 -12.49
CA LEU A 64 2.19 6.40 -13.18
C LEU A 64 2.07 6.56 -14.70
N ASP A 65 0.83 6.70 -15.18
CA ASP A 65 0.51 6.95 -16.58
C ASP A 65 -0.82 7.72 -16.70
N GLU A 66 -1.38 7.79 -17.91
CA GLU A 66 -2.65 8.48 -18.18
C GLU A 66 -3.85 7.87 -17.43
N ASN A 67 -3.79 6.59 -17.07
CA ASN A 67 -4.88 5.79 -16.52
C ASN A 67 -4.63 5.29 -15.09
N HIS A 68 -3.42 5.41 -14.55
CA HIS A 68 -3.07 4.84 -13.24
C HIS A 68 -2.37 5.82 -12.29
N TYR A 69 -2.62 5.63 -11.00
CA TYR A 69 -1.83 6.15 -9.89
C TYR A 69 -1.01 5.01 -9.27
N GLN A 70 0.18 5.33 -8.76
CA GLN A 70 0.99 4.44 -7.92
C GLN A 70 1.13 5.06 -6.54
N ILE A 71 0.83 4.28 -5.49
CA ILE A 71 0.97 4.69 -4.09
C ILE A 71 1.84 3.66 -3.36
N GLU A 72 2.82 4.15 -2.60
CA GLU A 72 3.73 3.28 -1.84
C GLU A 72 3.61 3.50 -0.33
N TYR A 73 3.71 2.40 0.41
CA TYR A 73 3.72 2.37 1.87
C TYR A 73 4.82 1.43 2.37
N PHE A 74 5.23 1.64 3.62
CA PHE A 74 6.11 0.71 4.31
C PHE A 74 5.39 -0.03 5.42
N PHE A 75 5.78 -1.27 5.67
CA PHE A 75 5.39 -1.98 6.88
C PHE A 75 6.47 -2.95 7.33
N VAL A 76 6.47 -3.28 8.62
CA VAL A 76 7.42 -4.23 9.19
C VAL A 76 6.92 -5.65 8.92
N GLY A 77 7.75 -6.47 8.28
CA GLY A 77 7.43 -7.85 7.94
C GLY A 77 8.55 -8.60 7.19
N GLU A 78 8.27 -9.86 6.88
CA GLU A 78 9.15 -10.74 6.09
C GLU A 78 8.34 -11.51 5.06
N ILE A 79 8.87 -11.59 3.84
CA ILE A 79 8.30 -12.44 2.78
C ILE A 79 8.80 -13.87 3.01
N HIS A 80 7.85 -14.81 3.08
CA HIS A 80 8.11 -16.25 3.24
C HIS A 80 8.10 -17.00 1.91
N VAL A 81 7.36 -16.51 0.92
CA VAL A 81 7.24 -17.15 -0.40
C VAL A 81 7.61 -16.13 -1.47
N GLU A 82 8.70 -16.37 -2.21
CA GLU A 82 9.23 -15.41 -3.21
C GLU A 82 8.27 -15.20 -4.40
N ASP A 83 7.42 -16.19 -4.72
CA ASP A 83 6.52 -16.17 -5.88
C ASP A 83 5.01 -16.06 -5.52
N GLY A 84 4.69 -15.41 -4.40
CA GLY A 84 3.30 -15.19 -3.97
C GLY A 84 2.70 -13.89 -4.49
N CYS A 85 1.54 -13.96 -5.17
CA CYS A 85 0.77 -12.78 -5.57
C CYS A 85 -0.49 -12.62 -4.72
N ILE A 86 -0.86 -11.38 -4.39
CA ILE A 86 -2.17 -11.09 -3.79
C ILE A 86 -2.98 -10.32 -4.83
N THR A 87 -3.98 -11.01 -5.37
CA THR A 87 -4.85 -10.48 -6.41
C THR A 87 -6.01 -9.70 -5.79
N ASP A 88 -6.21 -8.47 -6.25
CA ASP A 88 -7.42 -7.70 -5.97
C ASP A 88 -8.05 -7.26 -7.30
N GLU A 89 -9.38 -7.18 -7.33
CA GLU A 89 -10.14 -6.90 -8.55
C GLU A 89 -10.06 -5.43 -8.98
N GLU A 90 -9.72 -4.51 -8.07
CA GLU A 90 -9.76 -3.06 -8.31
C GLU A 90 -8.39 -2.40 -8.26
N ILE A 91 -7.43 -2.99 -7.56
CA ILE A 91 -6.07 -2.45 -7.42
C ILE A 91 -5.01 -3.53 -7.62
N GLY A 92 -3.91 -3.18 -8.29
CA GLY A 92 -2.72 -4.01 -8.30
C GLY A 92 -2.02 -3.91 -6.96
N ILE A 93 -1.76 -5.04 -6.28
CA ILE A 93 -1.08 -5.09 -4.99
C ILE A 93 0.23 -5.85 -5.13
N ASN A 94 1.34 -5.19 -4.82
CA ASN A 94 2.65 -5.82 -4.83
C ASN A 94 3.40 -5.57 -3.51
N ILE A 95 4.16 -6.57 -3.07
CA ILE A 95 4.92 -6.53 -1.82
C ILE A 95 6.35 -6.98 -2.10
N TYR A 96 7.33 -6.18 -1.68
CA TYR A 96 8.74 -6.49 -1.88
C TYR A 96 9.56 -6.18 -0.63
N LYS A 97 10.72 -6.82 -0.48
CA LYS A 97 11.69 -6.45 0.55
C LYS A 97 12.25 -5.06 0.24
N GLU A 98 12.20 -4.18 1.23
CA GLU A 98 12.75 -2.83 1.12
C GLU A 98 14.21 -2.81 1.59
N ASN A 99 15.11 -2.55 0.64
CA ASN A 99 16.55 -2.65 0.85
C ASN A 99 17.28 -1.30 0.71
N ARG A 100 16.57 -0.23 0.39
CA ARG A 100 17.14 1.07 0.01
C ARG A 100 16.89 2.15 1.06
N PHE A 101 15.66 2.29 1.57
CA PHE A 101 15.28 3.42 2.44
C PHE A 101 14.31 3.04 3.58
N GLY A 102 14.11 3.94 4.56
CA GLY A 102 13.04 3.82 5.56
C GLY A 102 13.36 3.00 6.83
N GLN A 103 14.41 2.19 6.84
CA GLN A 103 14.77 1.29 7.96
C GLN A 103 15.00 2.03 9.30
N GLU A 104 15.60 3.23 9.26
CA GLU A 104 15.84 4.05 10.45
C GLU A 104 14.53 4.56 11.09
N ARG A 105 13.51 4.86 10.26
CA ARG A 105 12.23 5.40 10.74
C ARG A 105 11.34 4.34 11.37
N PHE A 106 11.49 3.10 10.92
CA PHE A 106 10.77 1.94 11.44
C PHE A 106 11.59 1.14 12.48
N ASN A 107 12.84 1.54 12.72
CA ASN A 107 13.80 0.86 13.59
C ASN A 107 13.82 -0.67 13.38
N SER A 108 13.81 -1.08 12.11
CA SER A 108 13.68 -2.49 11.72
C SER A 108 14.43 -2.77 10.43
N SER A 109 15.16 -3.90 10.40
CA SER A 109 15.77 -4.46 9.19
C SER A 109 14.80 -5.32 8.38
N LYS A 110 13.57 -5.50 8.88
CA LYS A 110 12.51 -6.32 8.27
C LYS A 110 11.46 -5.40 7.64
N LEU A 111 11.90 -4.50 6.77
CA LEU A 111 11.01 -3.53 6.12
C LEU A 111 10.55 -4.09 4.77
N LEU A 112 9.25 -4.02 4.53
CA LEU A 112 8.63 -4.36 3.25
C LEU A 112 7.98 -3.11 2.65
N ASN A 113 8.06 -2.98 1.33
CA ASN A 113 7.34 -1.99 0.55
C ASN A 113 6.03 -2.62 0.05
N LEU A 114 4.93 -1.91 0.25
CA LEU A 114 3.62 -2.18 -0.33
C LEU A 114 3.38 -1.18 -1.46
N THR A 115 3.42 -1.65 -2.70
CA THR A 115 3.15 -0.85 -3.89
C THR A 115 1.73 -1.13 -4.38
N LEU A 116 0.94 -0.08 -4.52
CA LEU A 116 -0.45 -0.14 -4.99
C LEU A 116 -0.57 0.57 -6.33
N ILE A 117 -1.09 -0.13 -7.34
CA ILE A 117 -1.44 0.43 -8.65
C ILE A 117 -2.95 0.59 -8.73
N ILE A 118 -3.43 1.82 -8.95
CA ILE A 118 -4.84 2.18 -8.82
C ILE A 118 -5.30 2.85 -10.10
N GLU A 119 -6.35 2.32 -10.72
CA GLU A 119 -6.98 2.96 -11.88
C GLU A 119 -7.56 4.33 -11.51
N LYS A 120 -7.23 5.34 -12.32
CA LYS A 120 -7.92 6.63 -12.33
C LYS A 120 -9.37 6.36 -12.71
N ASN A 121 -10.31 7.05 -12.05
CA ASN A 121 -11.72 6.91 -12.43
C ASN A 121 -11.89 7.36 -13.88
N THR A 122 -12.07 6.43 -14.81
CA THR A 122 -12.59 6.75 -16.14
C THR A 122 -14.02 7.24 -15.94
N VAL A 123 -14.27 8.52 -16.21
CA VAL A 123 -15.64 8.99 -16.41
C VAL A 123 -16.27 8.05 -17.44
N PRO A 124 -17.43 7.40 -17.18
CA PRO A 124 -18.08 6.59 -18.19
C PRO A 124 -18.31 7.47 -19.40
N ASN A 125 -17.74 7.09 -20.55
CA ASN A 125 -18.04 7.75 -21.80
C ASN A 125 -19.52 7.44 -22.09
N ILE A 126 -20.42 8.33 -21.66
CA ILE A 126 -21.81 8.27 -22.05
C ILE A 126 -21.83 8.63 -23.53
N LEU A 127 -21.72 7.61 -24.38
CA LEU A 127 -22.05 7.69 -25.79
C LEU A 127 -23.54 8.05 -25.88
N VAL A 128 -23.81 9.34 -26.00
CA VAL A 128 -25.13 9.84 -26.39
C VAL A 128 -25.33 9.35 -27.83
N LYS A 129 -26.20 8.35 -28.00
CA LYS A 129 -26.74 7.94 -29.30
C LYS A 129 -27.81 8.92 -29.75
#